data_AF-A0A257F2N0-F1
#
_entry.id   AF-A0A257F2N0-F1
#
_cell.length_a   1.000
_cell.length_b   1.000
_cell.length_c   1.000
_cell.angle_alpha   90.00
_cell.angle_beta   90.00
_cell.angle_gamma   90.00
#
_symmetry.space_group_name_H-M   'P 1'
#
loop_
_entity.id
_entity.type
_entity.pdbx_description
1 polymer ?
#
loop_
_entity_poly.entity_id
_entity_poly.type
_entity_poly.pdbx_seq_one_letter_code
_entity_poly.pdbx_strand_id
1 'polypeptide(L)'
;MLVAREAAGTLAAREEVPVTAGAYQWLGGDMAGNPLPAGPYRLTVESWNGDKQLTTTPVQSYARITEARNGPDGVTLLLEGGISVKATDVTALRAGSAG
;
A
#
# COMPACT_ATOMS: atom_id res chain seq x y z
N MET A 1 -2.27 0.77 -14.23
CA MET A 1 -3.50 0.37 -13.50
C MET A 1 -3.15 0.21 -12.04
N LEU A 2 -3.78 0.92 -11.12
CA LEU A 2 -3.69 0.60 -9.70
C LEU A 2 -4.65 -0.53 -9.38
N VAL A 3 -4.18 -1.52 -8.63
CA VAL A 3 -4.93 -2.70 -8.23
C VAL A 3 -4.88 -2.82 -6.71
N ALA A 4 -6.04 -2.85 -6.08
CA ALA A 4 -6.19 -3.05 -4.64
C ALA A 4 -6.76 -4.44 -4.36
N ARG A 5 -6.05 -5.20 -3.52
CA ARG A 5 -6.47 -6.52 -3.05
C ARG A 5 -6.61 -6.54 -1.55
N GLU A 6 -7.59 -7.29 -1.05
CA GLU A 6 -7.75 -7.56 0.37
C GLU A 6 -6.59 -8.43 0.89
N ALA A 7 -6.48 -8.55 2.22
CA ALA A 7 -5.51 -9.44 2.85
C ALA A 7 -5.61 -10.90 2.37
N ALA A 8 -6.83 -11.37 2.04
CA ALA A 8 -7.08 -12.69 1.48
C ALA A 8 -6.65 -12.85 0.00
N GLY A 9 -6.24 -11.76 -0.67
CA GLY A 9 -5.85 -11.75 -2.09
C GLY A 9 -6.99 -11.46 -3.06
N THR A 10 -8.23 -11.39 -2.58
CA THR A 10 -9.43 -11.01 -3.34
C THR A 10 -9.24 -9.62 -3.97
N LEU A 11 -9.59 -9.50 -5.24
CA LEU A 11 -9.60 -8.20 -5.92
C LEU A 11 -10.74 -7.34 -5.36
N ALA A 12 -10.38 -6.20 -4.78
CA ALA A 12 -11.36 -5.24 -4.26
C ALA A 12 -11.63 -4.10 -5.23
N ALA A 13 -10.59 -3.57 -5.87
CA ALA A 13 -10.73 -2.48 -6.82
C ALA A 13 -9.63 -2.47 -7.88
N ARG A 14 -9.94 -1.84 -9.01
CA ARG A 14 -9.00 -1.45 -10.05
C ARG A 14 -9.33 -0.02 -10.49
N GLU A 15 -8.31 0.79 -10.69
CA GLU A 15 -8.47 2.15 -11.20
C GLU A 15 -7.34 2.54 -12.13
N GLU A 16 -7.69 3.25 -13.20
CA GLU A 16 -6.69 3.85 -14.07
C GLU A 16 -6.01 4.99 -13.32
N VAL A 17 -4.68 4.96 -13.30
CA VAL A 17 -3.87 6.00 -12.69
C VAL A 17 -3.00 6.66 -13.76
N PRO A 18 -2.81 7.99 -13.73
CA PRO A 18 -1.95 8.68 -14.68
C PRO A 18 -0.53 8.13 -14.67
N VAL A 19 0.13 8.11 -15.84
CA VAL A 19 1.56 7.74 -15.99
C VAL A 19 2.46 8.90 -15.59
N THR A 20 2.17 9.54 -14.46
CA THR A 20 2.93 10.68 -13.94
C THR A 20 3.93 10.20 -12.90
N ALA A 21 5.14 10.73 -12.93
CA ALA A 21 6.05 10.61 -11.81
C ALA A 21 5.51 11.48 -10.66
N GLY A 22 5.09 10.88 -9.54
CA GLY A 22 4.61 11.64 -8.40
C GLY A 22 3.78 10.84 -7.41
N ALA A 23 3.35 11.54 -6.36
CA ALA A 23 2.41 11.00 -5.39
C ALA A 23 1.02 10.86 -6.03
N TYR A 24 0.33 9.78 -5.68
CA TYR A 24 -1.03 9.51 -6.08
C TYR A 24 -1.87 9.26 -4.83
N GLN A 25 -3.04 9.89 -4.75
CA GLN A 25 -3.96 9.70 -3.63
C GLN A 25 -5.05 8.71 -4.03
N TRP A 26 -5.00 7.52 -3.43
CA TRP A 26 -6.07 6.55 -3.54
C TRP A 26 -7.15 6.84 -2.49
N LEU A 27 -8.41 6.92 -2.92
CA LEU A 27 -9.55 7.28 -2.05
C LEU A 27 -10.22 6.08 -1.40
N GLY A 28 -9.81 4.85 -1.72
CA GLY A 28 -10.40 3.64 -1.14
C GLY A 28 -11.78 3.30 -1.70
N GLY A 29 -12.05 3.59 -2.97
CA GLY A 29 -13.31 3.28 -3.66
C GLY A 29 -13.18 2.12 -4.64
N ASP A 30 -14.31 1.47 -4.94
CA ASP A 30 -14.45 0.55 -6.07
C ASP A 30 -14.59 1.31 -7.42
N MET A 31 -14.74 0.57 -8.52
CA MET A 31 -14.91 1.15 -9.86
C MET A 31 -16.18 2.01 -10.02
N ALA A 32 -17.18 1.81 -9.16
CA ALA A 32 -18.42 2.60 -9.16
C ALA A 32 -18.34 3.79 -8.19
N GLY A 33 -17.20 3.97 -7.49
CA GLY A 33 -16.98 5.02 -6.51
C GLY A 33 -17.56 4.72 -5.13
N ASN A 34 -18.04 3.50 -4.88
CA ASN A 34 -18.51 3.12 -3.55
C ASN A 34 -17.31 2.92 -2.62
N PRO A 35 -17.40 3.35 -1.35
CA PRO A 35 -16.33 3.14 -0.39
C PRO A 35 -16.13 1.63 -0.15
N LEU A 36 -14.86 1.21 -0.15
CA LEU A 36 -14.48 -0.14 0.24
C LEU A 36 -14.62 -0.30 1.76
N PRO A 37 -14.84 -1.54 2.25
CA PRO A 37 -14.79 -1.85 3.67
C PRO A 37 -13.50 -1.36 4.34
N ALA A 38 -13.59 -0.94 5.59
CA ALA A 38 -12.40 -0.58 6.36
C ALA A 38 -11.53 -1.82 6.59
N GLY A 39 -10.25 -1.75 6.21
CA GLY A 39 -9.31 -2.85 6.37
C GLY A 39 -8.00 -2.62 5.62
N PRO A 40 -7.02 -3.54 5.81
CA PRO A 40 -5.76 -3.47 5.10
C PRO A 40 -5.95 -3.93 3.64
N TYR A 41 -5.39 -3.14 2.73
CA TYR A 41 -5.32 -3.46 1.31
C TYR A 41 -3.86 -3.52 0.84
N ARG A 42 -3.57 -4.46 -0.05
CA ARG A 42 -2.32 -4.51 -0.81
C ARG A 42 -2.53 -3.79 -2.12
N LEU A 43 -1.73 -2.76 -2.35
CA LEU A 43 -1.76 -1.95 -3.57
C LEU A 43 -0.59 -2.30 -4.47
N THR A 44 -0.87 -2.53 -5.75
CA THR A 44 0.12 -2.72 -6.80
C THR A 44 -0.20 -1.87 -8.01
N VAL A 45 0.82 -1.40 -8.72
CA VAL A 45 0.68 -0.84 -10.06
C VAL A 45 1.00 -1.93 -11.07
N GLU A 46 0.03 -2.22 -11.93
CA GLU A 46 0.18 -3.11 -13.07
C GLU A 46 0.32 -2.30 -14.36
N SER A 47 1.36 -2.61 -15.13
CA SER A 47 1.61 -2.07 -16.46
C SER A 47 1.16 -3.06 -17.54
N TRP A 48 0.54 -2.55 -18.60
CA TRP A 48 -0.09 -3.36 -19.65
C TRP A 48 0.32 -2.87 -21.04
N ASN A 49 0.35 -3.78 -22.02
CA ASN A 49 0.44 -3.48 -23.45
C ASN A 49 -0.67 -4.26 -24.18
N GLY A 50 -1.78 -3.59 -24.49
CA GLY A 50 -3.02 -4.26 -24.84
C GLY A 50 -3.43 -5.24 -23.73
N ASP A 51 -3.67 -6.49 -24.09
CA ASP A 51 -4.08 -7.55 -23.15
C ASP A 51 -2.91 -8.21 -22.41
N LYS A 52 -1.67 -7.82 -22.71
CA LYS A 52 -0.47 -8.40 -22.07
C LYS A 52 -0.05 -7.58 -20.85
N GLN A 53 -0.14 -8.18 -19.67
CA GLN A 53 0.47 -7.63 -18.46
C GLN A 53 2.00 -7.69 -18.58
N LEU A 54 2.66 -6.55 -18.39
CA LEU A 54 4.12 -6.42 -18.51
C LEU A 54 4.80 -6.52 -17.15
N THR A 55 4.29 -5.82 -16.15
CA THR A 55 4.94 -5.70 -14.84
C THR A 55 3.91 -5.43 -13.76
N THR A 56 4.18 -5.94 -12.56
CA THR A 56 3.44 -5.63 -11.33
C THR A 56 4.44 -5.14 -10.29
N THR A 57 4.23 -3.92 -9.79
CA THR A 57 5.12 -3.29 -8.83
C THR A 57 4.33 -2.92 -7.57
N PRO A 58 4.78 -3.33 -6.37
CA PRO A 58 4.18 -2.86 -5.12
C PRO A 58 4.22 -1.33 -5.03
N VAL A 59 3.14 -0.73 -4.56
CA VAL A 59 3.13 0.70 -4.25
C VAL A 59 3.97 0.94 -3.00
N GLN A 60 4.85 1.94 -3.06
CA GLN A 60 5.52 2.46 -1.86
C GLN A 60 4.58 3.45 -1.16
N SER A 61 4.40 3.29 0.14
CA SER A 61 3.55 4.15 0.95
C SER A 61 4.28 4.61 2.21
N TYR A 62 3.84 5.75 2.76
CA TYR A 62 4.23 6.19 4.08
C TYR A 62 3.11 5.85 5.07
N ALA A 63 3.49 5.27 6.19
CA ALA A 63 2.61 5.07 7.34
C ALA A 63 3.37 5.48 8.62
N ARG A 64 2.64 5.98 9.61
CA ARG A 64 3.23 6.32 10.91
C ARG A 64 3.56 5.03 11.65
N ILE A 65 4.78 4.95 12.20
CA ILE A 65 5.14 3.89 13.15
C ILE A 65 4.54 4.26 14.51
N THR A 66 3.76 3.36 15.09
CA THR A 66 3.12 3.54 16.42
C THR A 66 3.84 2.78 17.51
N GLU A 67 4.54 1.70 17.18
CA GLU A 67 5.30 0.89 18.16
C GLU A 67 6.48 0.19 17.49
N ALA A 68 7.60 0.09 18.20
CA ALA A 68 8.73 -0.76 17.81
C ALA A 68 8.89 -1.88 18.84
N ARG A 69 8.87 -3.12 18.37
CA ARG A 69 8.97 -4.32 19.21
C ARG A 69 10.26 -5.05 18.86
N ASN A 70 11.12 -5.26 19.85
CA ASN A 70 12.29 -6.10 19.71
C ASN A 70 11.92 -7.57 19.98
N GLY A 71 12.43 -8.49 19.16
CA GLY A 71 12.19 -9.91 19.31
C GLY A 71 13.35 -10.73 18.73
N PRO A 72 13.28 -12.07 18.83
CA PRO A 72 14.36 -12.96 18.38
C PRO A 72 14.68 -12.83 16.88
N ASP A 73 13.69 -12.48 16.06
CA ASP A 73 13.85 -12.29 14.61
C ASP A 73 14.20 -10.84 14.21
N GLY A 74 14.57 -10.01 15.19
CA GLY A 74 14.87 -8.60 15.02
C GLY A 74 13.70 -7.67 15.36
N VAL A 75 13.77 -6.44 14.86
CA VAL A 75 12.80 -5.40 15.19
C VAL A 75 11.59 -5.47 14.25
N THR A 76 10.41 -5.60 14.84
CA THR A 76 9.11 -5.45 14.16
C THR A 76 8.52 -4.08 14.46
N LEU A 77 7.99 -3.42 13.44
CA LEU A 77 7.36 -2.10 13.55
C LEU A 77 5.85 -2.26 13.35
N LEU A 78 5.07 -1.80 14.32
CA LEU A 78 3.63 -1.65 14.17
C LEU A 78 3.37 -0.29 13.51
N LEU A 79 2.67 -0.32 12.39
CA LEU A 79 2.21 0.84 11.65
C LEU A 79 0.79 1.21 12.09
N GLU A 80 0.47 2.49 11.98
CA GLU A 80 -0.90 2.98 12.07
C GLU A 80 -1.81 2.19 11.10
N GLY A 81 -2.96 1.75 11.58
CA GLY A 81 -3.81 0.77 10.88
C GLY A 81 -3.55 -0.69 11.26
N GLY A 82 -2.61 -0.96 12.19
CA GLY A 82 -2.41 -2.28 12.80
C GLY A 82 -1.53 -3.23 11.99
N ILE A 83 -0.92 -2.76 10.91
CA ILE A 83 -0.04 -3.56 10.06
C ILE A 83 1.35 -3.66 10.72
N SER A 84 1.89 -4.88 10.81
CA SER A 84 3.26 -5.10 11.30
C SER A 84 4.20 -5.39 10.14
N VAL A 85 5.36 -4.74 10.12
CA VAL A 85 6.42 -4.94 9.12
C VAL A 85 7.76 -5.16 9.80
N LYS A 86 8.71 -5.84 9.13
CA LYS A 86 10.09 -5.90 9.64
C LYS A 86 10.76 -4.56 9.44
N ALA A 87 11.62 -4.15 10.37
CA ALA A 87 12.42 -2.94 10.21
C ALA A 87 13.31 -2.99 8.95
N THR A 88 13.71 -4.19 8.51
CA THR A 88 14.49 -4.41 7.28
C THR A 88 13.70 -4.18 5.99
N ASP A 89 12.37 -4.15 6.05
CA ASP A 89 11.51 -3.91 4.87
C ASP A 89 11.27 -2.41 4.65
N VAL A 90 11.71 -1.55 5.57
CA VAL A 90 11.56 -0.09 5.47
C VAL A 90 12.61 0.48 4.52
N THR A 91 12.17 1.13 3.45
CA THR A 91 13.05 1.73 2.44
C THR A 91 13.34 3.21 2.69
N ALA A 92 12.49 3.91 3.44
CA ALA A 92 12.64 5.32 3.75
C ALA A 92 11.96 5.70 5.07
N LEU A 93 12.49 6.73 5.73
CA LEU A 93 11.88 7.37 6.90
C LEU A 93 11.78 8.87 6.67
N ARG A 94 10.72 9.48 7.20
CA ARG A 94 10.56 10.94 7.26
C ARG A 94 10.19 11.35 8.67
N ALA A 95 10.67 12.50 9.13
CA ALA A 95 10.25 13.04 10.42
C ALA A 95 8.72 13.25 10.39
N GLY A 96 8.05 12.77 11.45
CA GLY A 96 6.68 13.20 11.71
C GLY A 96 6.70 14.68 12.05
N SER A 97 5.70 15.44 11.59
CA SER A 97 5.46 16.76 12.13
C SER A 97 5.13 16.61 13.61
N ALA A 98 5.95 17.19 14.50
CA ALA A 98 5.57 17.35 15.88
C ALA A 98 4.31 18.23 15.91
N GLY A 99 3.23 17.70 16.47
CA GLY A 99 2.06 18.50 16.83
C GLY A 99 2.30 19.24 18.14
#